data_AF-A0A357LWU0-F1
#
_entry.id   AF-A0A357LWU0-F1
#
_cell.length_a   1.000
_cell.length_b   1.000
_cell.length_c   1.000
_cell.angle_alpha   90.00
_cell.angle_beta   90.00
_cell.angle_gamma   90.00
#
_symmetry.space_group_name_H-M   'P 1'
#
loop_
_entity.id
_entity.type
_entity.pdbx_description
1 polymer ?
#
loop_
_entity_poly.entity_id
_entity_poly.type
_entity_poly.pdbx_seq_one_letter_code
_entity_poly.pdbx_strand_id
1 'polypeptide(L)'
;MKQVRSLALLSGLLPVTLCALEETPLQGKAERWRGCYYYATEMGKPGAGTRFYADLTFYDTTFEGLVYEDSFIDGQEGQRLMSAVMGMSYNGMVSFSKGYDPESGQKHFIMYLGSLNADASAISGAWTIPQSTNFGAFIMTQQDYPCAG
;
A
#
# COMPACT_ATOMS: atom_id res chain seq x y z
N MET A 1 13.56 16.09 -61.63
CA MET A 1 12.82 15.42 -60.54
C MET A 1 13.76 14.55 -59.73
N LYS A 2 14.06 14.91 -58.47
CA LYS A 2 14.54 13.98 -57.43
C LYS A 2 14.05 14.54 -56.10
N GLN A 3 13.06 13.86 -55.51
CA GLN A 3 12.45 14.19 -54.23
C GLN A 3 13.47 14.05 -53.09
N VAL A 4 13.57 15.08 -52.25
CA VAL A 4 14.21 15.01 -50.95
C VAL A 4 13.20 14.39 -49.98
N ARG A 5 13.53 13.22 -49.41
CA ARG A 5 12.72 12.62 -48.35
C ARG A 5 13.12 13.26 -47.02
N SER A 6 12.24 14.09 -46.46
CA SER A 6 12.35 14.56 -45.08
C SER A 6 12.18 13.38 -44.13
N LEU A 7 13.20 13.16 -43.28
CA LEU A 7 13.07 12.32 -42.09
C LEU A 7 12.28 13.10 -41.05
N ALA A 8 11.04 12.70 -40.78
CA ALA A 8 10.30 13.18 -39.62
C ALA A 8 10.85 12.44 -38.38
N LEU A 9 11.52 13.17 -37.48
CA LEU A 9 11.78 12.69 -36.13
C LEU A 9 10.44 12.64 -35.39
N LEU A 10 9.90 11.45 -35.17
CA LEU A 10 8.88 11.25 -34.13
C LEU A 10 9.59 11.33 -32.78
N SER A 11 9.58 12.53 -32.18
CA SER A 11 9.83 12.70 -30.75
C SER A 11 8.66 12.10 -29.99
N GLY A 12 8.75 10.80 -29.68
CA GLY A 12 7.83 10.14 -28.76
C GLY A 12 8.00 10.72 -27.36
N LEU A 13 7.07 11.57 -26.93
CA LEU A 13 6.84 11.84 -25.52
C LEU A 13 6.28 10.54 -24.92
N LEU A 14 7.15 9.69 -24.37
CA LEU A 14 6.70 8.66 -23.44
C LEU A 14 6.07 9.40 -22.25
N PRO A 15 4.80 9.13 -21.89
CA PRO A 15 4.30 9.63 -20.62
C PRO A 15 5.21 9.06 -19.54
N VAL A 16 5.80 9.94 -18.72
CA VAL A 16 6.41 9.52 -17.46
C VAL A 16 5.24 9.02 -16.63
N THR A 17 5.01 7.71 -16.66
CA THR A 17 4.03 7.08 -15.79
C THR A 17 4.53 7.30 -14.38
N LEU A 18 4.01 8.35 -13.72
CA LEU A 18 4.20 8.61 -12.31
C LEU A 18 3.76 7.32 -11.61
N CYS A 19 4.72 6.59 -11.04
CA CYS A 19 4.59 5.18 -10.69
C CYS A 19 3.23 4.85 -10.10
N ALA A 20 2.45 4.05 -10.83
CA ALA A 20 1.44 3.26 -10.18
C ALA A 20 2.20 2.29 -9.28
N LEU A 21 1.76 2.13 -8.03
CA LEU A 21 2.15 1.03 -7.15
C LEU A 21 2.06 -0.32 -7.90
N GLU A 22 3.13 -0.70 -8.58
CA GLU A 22 3.11 -1.81 -9.53
C GLU A 22 3.25 -3.13 -8.80
N GLU A 23 2.22 -3.95 -8.90
CA GLU A 23 2.19 -5.24 -8.25
C GLU A 23 3.14 -6.23 -8.93
N THR A 24 4.12 -6.72 -8.19
CA THR A 24 5.00 -7.79 -8.66
C THR A 24 4.32 -9.15 -8.51
N PRO A 25 4.65 -10.17 -9.33
CA PRO A 25 4.11 -11.51 -9.14
C PRO A 25 4.41 -12.06 -7.74
N LEU A 26 3.41 -12.66 -7.10
CA LEU A 26 3.58 -13.33 -5.82
C LEU A 26 4.52 -14.53 -5.94
N GLN A 27 5.27 -14.80 -4.87
CA GLN A 27 6.07 -16.00 -4.72
C GLN A 27 5.63 -16.78 -3.48
N GLY A 28 5.63 -18.10 -3.56
CA GLY A 28 5.36 -18.96 -2.40
C GLY A 28 3.90 -18.96 -1.95
N LYS A 29 3.68 -18.89 -0.64
CA LYS A 29 2.38 -19.04 0.02
C LYS A 29 1.70 -17.72 0.38
N ALA A 30 2.30 -16.60 0.01
CA ALA A 30 1.74 -15.30 0.34
C ALA A 30 0.43 -15.04 -0.43
N GLU A 31 -0.52 -14.42 0.25
CA GLU A 31 -1.75 -13.90 -0.31
C GLU A 31 -1.64 -12.38 -0.45
N ARG A 32 -2.11 -11.84 -1.58
CA ARG A 32 -2.11 -10.39 -1.79
C ARG A 32 -3.40 -9.75 -1.30
N TRP A 33 -3.22 -8.69 -0.52
CA TRP A 33 -4.25 -7.79 -0.05
C TRP A 33 -4.00 -6.40 -0.63
N ARG A 34 -5.05 -5.74 -1.10
CA ARG A 34 -5.01 -4.37 -1.65
C ARG A 34 -5.82 -3.48 -0.75
N GLY A 35 -5.26 -2.35 -0.36
CA GLY A 35 -5.84 -1.52 0.66
C GLY A 35 -5.59 -0.05 0.48
N CYS A 36 -6.30 0.70 1.31
CA CYS A 36 -6.17 2.14 1.42
C CYS A 36 -6.13 2.51 2.90
N TYR A 37 -5.24 3.42 3.26
CA TYR A 37 -5.27 4.05 4.57
C TYR A 37 -5.55 5.53 4.45
N TYR A 38 -6.16 6.08 5.48
CA TYR A 38 -6.64 7.46 5.55
C TYR A 38 -6.11 8.07 6.82
N TYR A 39 -5.48 9.23 6.74
CA TYR A 39 -5.31 10.06 7.93
C TYR A 39 -6.67 10.49 8.46
N ALA A 40 -6.75 10.79 9.76
CA ALA A 40 -8.00 11.24 10.37
C ALA A 40 -8.62 12.47 9.66
N THR A 41 -7.78 13.33 9.10
CA THR A 41 -8.18 14.52 8.34
C THR A 41 -8.66 14.21 6.92
N GLU A 42 -8.53 12.98 6.45
CA GLU A 42 -8.88 12.53 5.09
C GLU A 42 -10.15 11.68 5.06
N MET A 43 -10.60 11.20 6.22
CA MET A 43 -11.78 10.33 6.31
C MET A 43 -13.01 11.00 5.70
N GLY A 44 -13.65 10.32 4.74
CA GLY A 44 -14.84 10.78 4.04
C GLY A 44 -14.60 11.78 2.91
N LYS A 45 -13.34 12.13 2.60
CA LYS A 45 -13.02 12.98 1.45
C LYS A 45 -12.93 12.14 0.16
N PRO A 46 -13.66 12.50 -0.91
CA PRO A 46 -13.55 11.83 -2.21
C PRO A 46 -12.13 11.90 -2.76
N GLY A 47 -11.66 10.78 -3.34
CA GLY A 47 -10.31 10.66 -3.90
C GLY A 47 -9.15 10.78 -2.90
N ALA A 48 -9.43 10.80 -1.58
CA ALA A 48 -8.40 10.76 -0.56
C ALA A 48 -7.96 9.33 -0.23
N GLY A 49 -6.91 9.22 0.57
CA GLY A 49 -6.34 7.97 1.03
C GLY A 49 -5.18 7.49 0.17
N THR A 50 -4.24 6.83 0.82
CA THR A 50 -3.04 6.28 0.18
C THR A 50 -3.25 4.81 -0.10
N ARG A 51 -3.01 4.41 -1.35
CA ARG A 51 -3.05 3.01 -1.77
C ARG A 51 -1.82 2.26 -1.26
N PHE A 52 -2.04 1.02 -0.86
CA PHE A 52 -1.00 0.06 -0.57
C PHE A 52 -1.43 -1.35 -1.00
N TYR A 53 -0.48 -2.24 -1.20
CA TYR A 53 -0.76 -3.67 -1.19
C TYR A 53 0.14 -4.38 -0.18
N ALA A 54 -0.35 -5.50 0.35
CA ALA A 54 0.33 -6.31 1.34
C ALA A 54 0.38 -7.76 0.85
N ASP A 55 1.56 -8.35 0.91
CA ASP A 55 1.76 -9.77 0.63
C ASP A 55 1.93 -10.48 1.97
N LEU A 56 0.88 -11.17 2.42
CA LEU A 56 0.76 -11.72 3.77
C LEU A 56 0.77 -13.24 3.73
N THR A 57 1.55 -13.85 4.62
CA THR A 57 1.49 -15.30 4.89
C THR A 57 0.83 -15.52 6.24
N PHE A 58 -0.29 -16.24 6.23
CA PHE A 58 -1.04 -16.58 7.44
C PHE A 58 -0.61 -17.93 8.01
N TYR A 59 -0.58 -17.97 9.34
CA TYR A 59 -0.42 -19.15 10.18
C TYR A 59 -1.64 -19.26 11.11
N ASP A 60 -1.69 -20.24 12.00
CA ASP A 60 -2.86 -20.54 12.85
C ASP A 60 -3.47 -19.29 13.51
N THR A 61 -2.66 -18.48 14.19
CA THR A 61 -3.12 -17.26 14.88
C THR A 61 -2.25 -16.04 14.60
N THR A 62 -1.22 -16.20 13.77
CA THR A 62 -0.24 -15.16 13.44
C THR A 62 -0.16 -14.98 11.94
N PHE A 63 0.35 -13.83 11.51
CA PHE A 63 0.72 -13.61 10.11
C PHE A 63 1.90 -12.66 10.04
N GLU A 64 2.62 -12.75 8.92
CA GLU A 64 3.73 -11.85 8.61
C GLU A 64 3.72 -11.53 7.12
N GLY A 65 4.46 -10.51 6.72
CA GLY A 65 4.55 -10.16 5.32
C GLY A 65 5.23 -8.84 5.04
N LEU A 66 5.01 -8.37 3.82
CA LEU A 66 5.51 -7.09 3.34
C LEU A 66 4.35 -6.22 2.88
N VAL A 67 4.42 -4.92 3.19
CA VAL A 67 3.52 -3.88 2.72
C VAL A 67 4.30 -2.94 1.82
N TYR A 68 3.67 -2.58 0.71
CA TYR A 68 4.20 -1.72 -0.32
C TYR A 68 3.25 -0.56 -0.58
N GLU A 69 3.78 0.66 -0.64
CA GLU A 69 3.02 1.88 -0.89
C GLU A 69 3.86 2.90 -1.67
N ASP A 70 3.18 3.87 -2.27
CA ASP A 70 3.86 4.98 -2.95
C ASP A 70 4.61 5.84 -1.92
N SER A 71 5.83 6.26 -2.24
CA SER A 71 6.62 7.10 -1.35
C SER A 71 6.01 8.49 -1.22
N PHE A 72 5.79 8.90 0.02
CA PHE A 72 5.36 10.25 0.41
C PHE A 72 6.55 11.11 0.86
N ILE A 73 7.79 10.62 0.68
CA ILE A 73 9.01 11.32 1.09
C ILE A 73 9.43 12.28 -0.03
N ASP A 74 9.58 13.56 0.31
CA ASP A 74 10.07 14.59 -0.63
C ASP A 74 11.37 14.15 -1.32
N GLY A 75 11.39 14.23 -2.65
CA GLY A 75 12.53 13.80 -3.48
C GLY A 75 12.59 12.30 -3.78
N GLN A 76 11.60 11.52 -3.33
CA GLN A 76 11.41 10.11 -3.68
C GLN A 76 10.11 9.87 -4.44
N GLU A 77 9.60 10.88 -5.15
CA GLU A 77 8.36 10.77 -5.91
C GLU A 77 8.46 9.64 -6.95
N GLY A 78 7.43 8.79 -7.00
CA GLY A 78 7.40 7.60 -7.85
C GLY A 78 8.25 6.43 -7.34
N GLN A 79 8.92 6.55 -6.20
CA GLN A 79 9.53 5.39 -5.54
C GLN A 79 8.50 4.66 -4.68
N ARG A 80 8.84 3.42 -4.32
CA ARG A 80 8.02 2.56 -3.46
C ARG A 80 8.66 2.47 -2.09
N LEU A 81 7.85 2.65 -1.06
CA LEU A 81 8.23 2.28 0.30
C LEU A 81 7.88 0.81 0.54
N MET A 82 8.81 0.10 1.17
CA MET A 82 8.60 -1.25 1.66
C MET A 82 8.61 -1.23 3.18
N SER A 83 7.75 -2.05 3.76
CA SER A 83 7.68 -2.24 5.21
C SER A 83 7.37 -3.69 5.55
N ALA A 84 7.94 -4.18 6.64
CA ALA A 84 7.60 -5.48 7.19
C ALA A 84 6.39 -5.36 8.11
N VAL A 85 5.54 -6.39 8.08
CA VAL A 85 4.38 -6.53 8.97
C VAL A 85 4.46 -7.83 9.74
N MET A 86 4.09 -7.76 11.02
CA MET A 86 3.89 -8.91 11.89
C MET A 86 2.61 -8.70 12.69
N GLY A 87 1.77 -9.72 12.78
CA GLY A 87 0.46 -9.59 13.39
C GLY A 87 -0.14 -10.88 13.90
N MET A 88 -1.33 -10.74 14.45
CA MET A 88 -2.19 -11.80 14.95
C MET A 88 -3.60 -11.65 14.43
N SER A 89 -4.25 -12.79 14.17
CA SER A 89 -5.68 -12.87 13.90
C SER A 89 -6.31 -13.90 14.81
N TYR A 90 -7.34 -13.51 15.56
CA TYR A 90 -8.06 -14.40 16.46
C TYR A 90 -9.51 -13.97 16.61
N ASN A 91 -10.46 -14.89 16.42
CA ASN A 91 -11.90 -14.65 16.52
C ASN A 91 -12.38 -13.40 15.72
N GLY A 92 -11.84 -13.22 14.51
CA GLY A 92 -12.18 -12.09 13.64
C GLY A 92 -11.54 -10.76 14.04
N MET A 93 -10.80 -10.68 15.15
CA MET A 93 -9.99 -9.52 15.50
C MET A 93 -8.60 -9.62 14.88
N VAL A 94 -8.09 -8.52 14.35
CA VAL A 94 -6.77 -8.43 13.72
C VAL A 94 -5.97 -7.32 14.37
N SER A 95 -4.71 -7.60 14.71
CA SER A 95 -3.76 -6.60 15.21
C SER A 95 -2.39 -6.83 14.59
N PHE A 96 -1.73 -5.78 14.13
CA PHE A 96 -0.39 -5.88 13.55
C PHE A 96 0.42 -4.60 13.69
N SER A 97 1.73 -4.73 13.59
CA SER A 97 2.66 -3.61 13.50
C SER A 97 3.33 -3.58 12.12
N LYS A 98 3.51 -2.38 11.59
CA LYS A 98 4.26 -2.09 10.36
C LYS A 98 5.55 -1.35 10.71
N GLY A 99 6.68 -1.84 10.22
CA GLY A 99 7.99 -1.18 10.33
C GLY A 99 8.61 -1.00 8.96
N TYR A 100 8.97 0.24 8.60
CA TYR A 100 9.60 0.53 7.32
C TYR A 100 10.99 -0.09 7.20
N ASP A 101 11.40 -0.35 5.96
CA ASP A 101 12.79 -0.68 5.65
C ASP A 101 13.73 0.39 6.24
N PRO A 102 14.77 0.01 7.01
CA PRO A 102 15.72 0.96 7.58
C PRO A 102 16.36 1.91 6.55
N GLU A 103 16.52 1.47 5.30
CA GLU A 103 17.09 2.28 4.20
C GLU A 103 16.16 3.41 3.74
N SER A 104 14.85 3.30 4.01
CA SER A 104 13.88 4.36 3.69
C SER A 104 14.06 5.64 4.52
N GLY A 105 14.81 5.58 5.62
CA GLY A 105 14.96 6.68 6.58
C GLY A 105 13.76 6.89 7.52
N GLN A 106 12.66 6.16 7.32
CA GLN A 106 11.50 6.18 8.20
C GLN A 106 11.75 5.36 9.46
N LYS A 107 11.57 5.97 10.65
CA LYS A 107 11.91 5.34 11.94
C LYS A 107 10.70 4.99 12.80
N HIS A 108 9.50 5.34 12.36
CA HIS A 108 8.28 5.14 13.14
C HIS A 108 7.70 3.74 12.87
N PHE A 109 7.24 3.10 13.94
CA PHE A 109 6.37 1.93 13.84
C PHE A 109 4.92 2.40 13.80
N ILE A 110 4.11 1.73 13.01
CA ILE A 110 2.68 1.99 12.91
C ILE A 110 1.95 0.78 13.49
N MET A 111 1.00 1.03 14.38
CA MET A 111 0.17 0.00 14.99
C MET A 111 -1.19 -0.01 14.33
N TYR A 112 -1.71 -1.19 14.04
CA TYR A 112 -3.01 -1.41 13.42
C TYR A 112 -3.88 -2.29 14.30
N LEU A 113 -5.15 -1.92 14.44
CA LEU A 113 -6.18 -2.72 15.09
C LEU A 113 -7.42 -2.72 14.21
N GLY A 114 -7.96 -3.90 13.92
CA GLY A 114 -9.09 -4.04 13.03
C GLY A 114 -9.85 -5.35 13.20
N SER A 115 -10.70 -5.62 12.22
CA SER A 115 -11.52 -6.82 12.17
C SER A 115 -11.53 -7.40 10.76
N LEU A 116 -11.48 -8.71 10.70
CA LEU A 116 -11.71 -9.52 9.53
C LEU A 116 -13.23 -9.72 9.36
N ASN A 117 -13.75 -9.54 8.16
CA ASN A 117 -15.16 -9.80 7.87
C ASN A 117 -15.47 -11.32 7.88
N ALA A 118 -16.76 -11.67 7.83
CA ALA A 118 -17.21 -13.05 8.08
C ALA A 118 -16.73 -14.08 7.04
N ASP A 119 -16.49 -13.66 5.81
CA ASP A 119 -15.97 -14.48 4.70
C ASP A 119 -14.45 -14.36 4.53
N ALA A 120 -13.76 -13.67 5.46
CA ALA A 120 -12.32 -13.50 5.46
C ALA A 120 -11.75 -12.83 4.19
N SER A 121 -12.54 -11.99 3.52
CA SER A 121 -12.16 -11.30 2.28
C SER A 121 -11.73 -9.85 2.47
N ALA A 122 -12.02 -9.25 3.64
CA ALA A 122 -11.68 -7.86 3.96
C ALA A 122 -11.25 -7.69 5.42
N ILE A 123 -10.22 -6.87 5.62
CA ILE A 123 -9.76 -6.41 6.93
C ILE A 123 -9.92 -4.90 6.97
N SER A 124 -10.54 -4.37 8.03
CA SER A 124 -10.71 -2.93 8.21
C SER A 124 -10.53 -2.51 9.66
N GLY A 125 -10.14 -1.28 9.90
CA GLY A 125 -9.91 -0.80 11.26
C GLY A 125 -9.21 0.55 11.32
N ALA A 126 -8.44 0.73 12.38
CA ALA A 126 -7.71 1.95 12.69
C ALA A 126 -6.20 1.71 12.76
N TRP A 127 -5.44 2.77 12.55
CA TRP A 127 -4.00 2.78 12.75
C TRP A 127 -3.56 3.99 13.57
N THR A 128 -2.43 3.86 14.27
CA THR A 128 -1.80 4.92 15.05
C THR A 128 -0.28 4.88 14.89
N ILE A 129 0.36 6.05 15.00
CA ILE A 129 1.82 6.15 15.13
C ILE A 129 2.10 6.54 16.59
N PRO A 130 2.57 5.61 17.46
CA PRO A 130 2.67 5.85 18.90
C PRO A 130 3.57 7.03 19.29
N GLN A 131 4.55 7.38 18.46
CA GLN A 131 5.46 8.51 18.70
C GLN A 131 4.91 9.85 18.18
N SER A 132 3.65 9.91 17.75
CA SER A 132 3.02 11.11 17.21
C SER A 132 1.53 11.18 17.58
N THR A 133 0.86 12.25 17.17
CA THR A 133 -0.61 12.38 17.27
C THR A 133 -1.33 11.92 16.00
N ASN A 134 -0.63 11.30 15.05
CA ASN A 134 -1.21 10.85 13.80
C ASN A 134 -1.91 9.50 14.00
N PHE A 135 -3.15 9.44 13.50
CA PHE A 135 -3.99 8.26 13.50
C PHE A 135 -4.90 8.30 12.28
N GLY A 136 -5.57 7.18 12.03
CA GLY A 136 -6.46 7.09 10.89
C GLY A 136 -7.17 5.75 10.77
N ALA A 137 -7.80 5.56 9.62
CA ALA A 137 -8.51 4.33 9.27
C ALA A 137 -7.79 3.59 8.16
N PHE A 138 -8.03 2.29 8.04
CA PHE A 138 -7.60 1.50 6.90
C PHE A 138 -8.65 0.46 6.52
N ILE A 139 -8.60 0.04 5.27
CA ILE A 139 -9.32 -1.12 4.75
C ILE A 139 -8.45 -1.82 3.71
N MET A 140 -8.47 -3.14 3.68
CA MET A 140 -7.82 -3.95 2.64
C MET A 140 -8.65 -5.18 2.28
N THR A 141 -8.58 -5.61 1.02
CA THR A 141 -9.32 -6.75 0.47
C THR A 141 -8.40 -7.64 -0.39
N GLN A 142 -8.78 -8.89 -0.64
CA GLN A 142 -8.01 -9.77 -1.52
C GLN A 142 -8.16 -9.47 -3.03
N GLN A 143 -9.16 -8.66 -3.41
CA GLN A 143 -9.57 -8.48 -4.82
C GLN A 143 -9.09 -7.15 -5.38
N ASP A 144 -9.71 -6.05 -4.97
CA ASP A 144 -9.50 -4.71 -5.53
C ASP A 144 -9.11 -3.69 -4.46
N TYR A 145 -8.62 -2.53 -4.89
CA TYR A 145 -8.37 -1.39 -4.00
C TYR A 145 -9.70 -0.81 -3.52
N PRO A 146 -10.01 -0.85 -2.21
CA PRO A 146 -11.26 -0.36 -1.64
C PRO A 146 -11.26 1.17 -1.43
N CYS A 147 -10.47 1.92 -2.19
CA CYS A 147 -10.32 3.36 -1.99
C CYS A 147 -11.64 4.09 -2.27
N ALA A 148 -11.94 5.09 -1.46
CA ALA A 148 -12.97 6.08 -1.78
C ALA A 148 -12.70 6.70 -3.16
N GLY A 149 -13.56 6.36 -4.13
CA GLY A 149 -13.58 6.99 -5.45
C GLY A 149 -14.05 8.43 -5.43
#